data_AF-A0A6A6Z5J2-F1
#
_entry.id   AF-A0A6A6Z5J2-F1
#
_cell.length_a   1.000
_cell.length_b   1.000
_cell.length_c   1.000
_cell.angle_alpha   90.00
_cell.angle_beta   90.00
_cell.angle_gamma   90.00
#
_symmetry.space_group_name_H-M   'P 1'
#
loop_
_entity.id
_entity.type
_entity.pdbx_description
1 polymer ?
#
loop_
_entity_poly.entity_id
_entity_poly.type
_entity_poly.pdbx_seq_one_letter_code
_entity_poly.pdbx_strand_id
1 'polypeptide(L)'
;MPSEGSGRVTLVTYPVHKAIVVGDGLESGIAYGRYTADATSQNIPPEVVKVAIGIPAPQDTVEDRLSKGVTAVDLEVAAKALAKFRESIANSVAYEHGWYSSGLPAITEWLADGLNQQASKLKPAVKYLILSTLDDIETKITEEDAERLNQLVASTIPQHTRTSILDSLRIWAEHAHTELRDQLEGAFAGKNWRKIAWWKLFWRVDDVSMVASEVLERRWLVDAEKGSIYITGRLEEAGLFKGQTRPGEEVLTKSPEKPLQDAGFTSPVSPFKWREVAQYKAALVEDGEVHIPDPRPWPMQIPIMRALLLKDTVPPLQALAQSLVISTLSTASLSSALSALIYLSVPSLSVVESAAVAIFGVVWSMRRMQVRWEEAREAWQGEITEEGRKALKYTEDLVAEIVKTGGQPDEDVDGVERRREAREAVQRVRELLQHL
;
A
#
# COMPACT_ATOMS: atom_id res chain seq x y z
N MET A 1 21.06 28.18 -33.18
CA MET A 1 20.71 28.88 -34.43
C MET A 1 21.12 28.01 -35.63
N PRO A 2 20.20 27.20 -36.17
CA PRO A 2 20.20 26.87 -37.59
C PRO A 2 18.87 27.29 -38.25
N SER A 3 18.99 27.65 -39.52
CA SER A 3 18.07 28.40 -40.37
C SER A 3 16.81 27.64 -40.79
N GLU A 4 15.68 28.32 -40.69
CA GLU A 4 14.36 27.94 -41.18
C GLU A 4 14.37 27.68 -42.69
N GLY A 5 14.08 26.43 -43.08
CA GLY A 5 13.72 26.09 -44.45
C GLY A 5 12.33 26.63 -44.74
N SER A 6 12.24 27.58 -45.67
CA SER A 6 10.98 28.13 -46.20
C SER A 6 10.05 27.02 -46.67
N GLY A 7 9.14 26.61 -45.78
CA GLY A 7 8.03 25.75 -46.10
C GLY A 7 7.05 26.53 -46.97
N ARG A 8 7.06 26.28 -48.27
CA ARG A 8 5.93 26.63 -49.13
C ARG A 8 4.72 25.86 -48.64
N VAL A 9 3.93 26.48 -47.76
CA VAL A 9 2.61 26.01 -47.39
C VAL A 9 1.74 26.14 -48.62
N THR A 10 1.55 25.03 -49.34
CA THR A 10 0.43 24.90 -50.27
C THR A 10 -0.84 24.94 -49.44
N LEU A 11 -1.48 26.11 -49.36
CA LEU A 11 -2.85 26.23 -48.89
C LEU A 11 -3.72 25.42 -49.85
N VAL A 12 -4.15 24.23 -49.40
CA VAL A 12 -5.17 23.45 -50.09
C VAL A 12 -6.44 24.28 -50.03
N THR A 13 -6.80 24.89 -51.16
CA THR A 13 -7.95 25.81 -51.32
C THR A 13 -9.29 25.10 -51.42
N TYR A 14 -9.30 23.76 -51.39
CA TYR A 14 -10.51 22.94 -51.43
C TYR A 14 -10.69 22.23 -50.08
N PRO A 15 -11.93 22.13 -49.56
CA PRO A 15 -12.18 21.48 -48.28
C PRO A 15 -11.73 20.01 -48.32
N VAL A 16 -10.82 19.64 -47.43
CA VAL A 16 -10.27 18.28 -47.25
C VAL A 16 -11.27 17.31 -46.59
N HIS A 17 -12.56 17.63 -46.62
CA HIS A 17 -13.60 17.01 -45.79
C HIS A 17 -14.49 16.03 -46.57
N LYS A 18 -14.14 15.73 -47.82
CA LYS A 18 -14.83 14.73 -48.62
C LYS A 18 -13.81 13.82 -49.29
N ALA A 19 -13.97 12.52 -49.13
CA ALA A 19 -13.14 11.49 -49.75
C ALA A 19 -14.00 10.64 -50.70
N ILE A 20 -13.48 10.38 -51.88
CA ILE A 20 -14.07 9.44 -52.83
C ILE A 20 -13.17 8.22 -52.87
N VAL A 21 -13.72 7.05 -52.53
CA VAL A 21 -13.04 5.77 -52.69
C VAL A 21 -13.52 5.16 -53.99
N VAL A 22 -12.59 4.94 -54.92
CA VAL A 22 -12.89 4.36 -56.23
C VAL A 22 -12.49 2.89 -56.23
N GLY A 23 -13.45 2.01 -56.45
CA GLY A 23 -13.22 0.58 -56.70
C GLY A 23 -13.44 0.27 -58.17
N ASP A 24 -12.65 -0.66 -58.73
CA ASP A 24 -12.80 -1.11 -60.11
C ASP A 24 -13.43 -2.51 -60.15
N GLY A 25 -14.45 -2.68 -60.99
CA GLY A 25 -15.14 -3.96 -61.20
C GLY A 25 -15.98 -4.47 -60.01
N LEU A 26 -16.54 -5.67 -60.22
CA LEU A 26 -17.43 -6.35 -59.28
C LEU A 26 -16.70 -6.83 -58.01
N GLU A 27 -15.43 -7.21 -58.12
CA GLU A 27 -14.62 -7.68 -56.99
C GLU A 27 -14.47 -6.60 -55.91
N SER A 28 -14.22 -5.36 -56.32
CA SER A 28 -14.15 -4.21 -55.41
C SER A 28 -15.49 -3.94 -54.71
N GLY A 29 -16.61 -4.16 -55.40
CA GLY A 29 -17.94 -4.04 -54.81
C GLY A 29 -18.25 -5.11 -53.77
N ILE A 30 -17.83 -6.37 -54.02
CA ILE A 30 -17.96 -7.45 -53.05
C ILE A 30 -17.05 -7.22 -51.85
N ALA A 31 -15.82 -6.74 -52.06
CA ALA A 31 -14.89 -6.40 -50.99
C ALA A 31 -15.45 -5.29 -50.09
N TYR A 32 -16.02 -4.24 -50.67
CA TYR A 32 -16.71 -3.20 -49.90
C TYR A 32 -17.92 -3.75 -49.13
N GLY A 33 -18.74 -4.60 -49.77
CA GLY A 33 -19.87 -5.26 -49.11
C GLY A 33 -19.46 -6.07 -47.88
N ARG A 34 -18.35 -6.83 -47.97
CA ARG A 34 -17.76 -7.57 -46.84
C ARG A 34 -17.27 -6.62 -45.75
N TYR A 35 -16.55 -5.58 -46.13
CA TYR A 35 -16.06 -4.55 -45.21
C TYR A 35 -17.21 -3.89 -44.42
N THR A 36 -18.36 -3.62 -45.05
CA THR A 36 -19.54 -3.05 -44.38
C THR A 36 -20.37 -4.06 -43.60
N ALA A 37 -20.21 -5.36 -43.87
CA ALA A 37 -20.92 -6.43 -43.17
C ALA A 37 -20.29 -6.77 -41.81
N ASP A 38 -18.97 -6.55 -41.66
CA ASP A 38 -18.30 -6.63 -40.37
C ASP A 38 -18.74 -5.46 -39.49
N ALA A 39 -19.31 -5.78 -38.31
CA ALA A 39 -19.97 -4.84 -37.39
C ALA A 39 -19.10 -3.68 -36.87
N THR A 40 -17.80 -3.67 -37.19
CA THR A 40 -16.81 -2.66 -36.78
C THR A 40 -16.87 -1.38 -37.62
N SER A 41 -17.51 -1.40 -38.80
CA SER A 41 -17.44 -0.31 -39.80
C SER A 41 -18.70 0.56 -39.91
N GLN A 42 -19.62 0.51 -38.93
CA GLN A 42 -20.91 1.24 -38.93
C GLN A 42 -20.80 2.78 -38.97
N ASN A 43 -19.59 3.35 -38.93
CA ASN A 43 -19.36 4.79 -38.78
C ASN A 43 -18.68 5.47 -39.98
N ILE A 44 -18.85 4.98 -41.21
CA ILE A 44 -18.46 5.79 -42.38
C ILE A 44 -19.56 6.83 -42.63
N PRO A 45 -19.32 8.14 -42.44
CA PRO A 45 -20.34 9.15 -42.66
C PRO A 45 -20.59 9.27 -44.17
N PRO A 46 -21.80 8.98 -44.67
CA PRO A 46 -22.11 9.03 -46.11
C PRO A 46 -22.02 10.45 -46.71
N GLU A 47 -21.96 11.46 -45.85
CA GLU A 47 -21.79 12.87 -46.21
C GLU A 47 -20.33 13.26 -46.45
N VAL A 48 -19.38 12.45 -45.93
CA VAL A 48 -17.94 12.69 -45.96
C VAL A 48 -17.23 11.71 -46.88
N VAL A 49 -17.65 10.44 -46.91
CA VAL A 49 -17.02 9.41 -47.74
C VAL A 49 -18.03 8.83 -48.72
N LYS A 50 -17.72 8.91 -50.02
CA LYS A 50 -18.51 8.29 -51.09
C LYS A 50 -17.73 7.17 -51.74
N VAL A 51 -18.38 6.02 -51.93
CA VAL A 51 -17.77 4.90 -52.66
C VAL A 51 -18.31 4.85 -54.08
N ALA A 52 -17.41 4.91 -55.06
CA ALA A 52 -17.70 4.81 -56.47
C ALA A 52 -17.17 3.48 -57.01
N ILE A 53 -18.03 2.65 -57.61
CA ILE A 53 -17.65 1.32 -58.12
C ILE A 53 -17.77 1.28 -59.64
N GLY A 54 -16.69 0.88 -60.30
CA GLY A 54 -16.54 0.69 -61.76
C GLY A 54 -17.35 -0.49 -62.30
N ILE A 55 -18.67 -0.37 -62.37
CA ILE A 55 -19.60 -1.38 -62.92
C ILE A 55 -20.54 -0.66 -63.90
N PRO A 56 -20.94 -1.30 -65.03
CA PRO A 56 -21.89 -0.73 -65.96
C PRO A 56 -23.12 -0.18 -65.23
N ALA A 57 -23.37 1.12 -65.35
CA ALA A 57 -24.44 1.78 -64.63
C ALA A 57 -25.81 1.23 -65.08
N PRO A 58 -26.72 0.86 -64.15
CA PRO A 58 -28.08 0.48 -64.50
C PRO A 58 -28.79 1.60 -65.27
N GLN A 59 -29.54 1.25 -66.31
CA GLN A 59 -30.25 2.21 -67.17
C GLN A 59 -31.52 2.80 -66.53
N ASP A 60 -31.82 2.44 -65.27
CA ASP A 60 -33.02 2.90 -64.58
C ASP A 60 -32.90 4.33 -64.02
N THR A 61 -34.09 4.90 -63.81
CA THR A 61 -34.40 6.31 -63.62
C THR A 61 -33.58 6.99 -62.52
N VAL A 62 -33.34 8.29 -62.74
CA VAL A 62 -32.49 9.20 -61.95
C VAL A 62 -32.80 9.22 -60.45
N GLU A 63 -33.99 8.78 -60.04
CA GLU A 63 -34.47 8.81 -58.65
C GLU A 63 -33.82 7.76 -57.73
N ASP A 64 -33.31 6.62 -58.26
CA ASP A 64 -32.67 5.57 -57.45
C ASP A 64 -31.14 5.77 -57.28
N ARG A 65 -30.57 6.77 -57.96
CA ARG A 65 -29.11 7.06 -57.98
C ARG A 65 -28.63 7.88 -56.78
N LEU A 66 -29.55 8.34 -55.93
CA LEU A 66 -29.29 9.10 -54.69
C LEU A 66 -29.08 8.19 -53.46
N SER A 67 -28.80 6.90 -53.65
CA SER A 67 -28.43 6.01 -52.56
C SER A 67 -27.18 6.56 -51.84
N LYS A 68 -27.33 6.82 -50.53
CA LYS A 68 -26.39 7.66 -49.78
C LYS A 68 -24.99 7.05 -49.60
N GLY A 69 -24.80 5.75 -49.86
CA GLY A 69 -23.51 5.07 -49.64
C GLY A 69 -22.67 4.81 -50.89
N VAL A 70 -23.24 4.17 -51.92
CA VAL A 70 -22.47 3.58 -53.03
C VAL A 70 -23.06 4.00 -54.38
N THR A 71 -22.21 4.46 -55.30
CA THR A 71 -22.61 4.86 -56.65
C THR A 71 -21.90 4.00 -57.68
N ALA A 72 -22.66 3.36 -58.58
CA ALA A 72 -22.10 2.67 -59.74
C ALA A 72 -21.70 3.71 -60.80
N VAL A 73 -20.47 3.60 -61.31
CA VAL A 73 -19.90 4.54 -62.27
C VAL A 73 -19.28 3.78 -63.44
N ASP A 74 -19.58 4.21 -64.65
CA ASP A 74 -18.90 3.75 -65.86
C ASP A 74 -17.83 4.75 -66.29
N LEU A 75 -16.59 4.51 -65.86
CA LEU A 75 -15.44 5.37 -66.14
C LEU A 75 -15.08 5.37 -67.63
N GLU A 76 -15.33 4.28 -68.35
CA GLU A 76 -15.01 4.20 -69.78
C GLU A 76 -15.95 5.06 -70.61
N VAL A 77 -17.25 5.01 -70.31
CA VAL A 77 -18.27 5.82 -70.98
C VAL A 77 -18.05 7.31 -70.71
N ALA A 78 -17.71 7.66 -69.45
CA ALA A 78 -17.33 9.02 -69.10
C ALA A 78 -16.09 9.52 -69.85
N ALA A 79 -15.03 8.71 -69.91
CA ALA A 79 -13.79 9.07 -70.60
C ALA A 79 -14.01 9.24 -72.11
N LYS A 80 -14.80 8.35 -72.74
CA LYS A 80 -15.19 8.43 -74.15
C LYS A 80 -16.03 9.67 -74.44
N ALA A 81 -16.95 10.04 -73.55
CA ALA A 81 -17.76 11.25 -73.66
C ALA A 81 -16.91 12.52 -73.58
N LEU A 82 -15.99 12.59 -72.60
CA LEU A 82 -15.03 13.69 -72.43
C LEU A 82 -14.08 13.84 -73.63
N ALA A 83 -13.58 12.73 -74.19
CA ALA A 83 -12.73 12.74 -75.37
C ALA A 83 -13.46 13.36 -76.58
N LYS A 84 -14.70 12.91 -76.84
CA LYS A 84 -15.54 13.46 -77.93
C LYS A 84 -15.86 14.94 -77.75
N PHE A 85 -16.06 15.40 -76.52
CA PHE A 85 -16.27 16.83 -76.23
C PHE A 85 -15.01 17.66 -76.52
N ARG A 86 -13.82 17.14 -76.16
CA ARG A 86 -12.53 17.81 -76.41
C ARG A 86 -12.20 17.92 -77.90
N GLU A 87 -12.70 17.01 -78.73
CA GLU A 87 -12.55 17.05 -80.19
C GLU A 87 -13.33 18.20 -80.83
N SER A 88 -14.56 18.46 -80.38
CA SER A 88 -15.38 19.58 -80.88
C SER A 88 -16.56 19.87 -79.96
N ILE A 89 -16.85 21.17 -79.79
CA ILE A 89 -18.04 21.66 -79.06
C ILE A 89 -19.34 21.18 -79.72
N ALA A 90 -19.33 20.86 -81.02
CA ALA A 90 -20.47 20.31 -81.75
C ALA A 90 -20.92 18.93 -81.23
N ASN A 91 -20.06 18.24 -80.48
CA ASN A 91 -20.37 16.94 -79.87
C ASN A 91 -21.01 17.07 -78.47
N SER A 92 -21.50 18.25 -78.09
CA SER A 92 -22.09 18.52 -76.78
C SER A 92 -23.22 17.55 -76.42
N VAL A 93 -24.08 17.18 -77.38
CA VAL A 93 -25.19 16.23 -77.15
C VAL A 93 -24.67 14.82 -76.84
N ALA A 94 -23.61 14.38 -77.53
CA ALA A 94 -22.99 13.08 -77.29
C ALA A 94 -22.23 13.06 -75.94
N TYR A 95 -21.67 14.21 -75.55
CA TYR A 95 -21.08 14.41 -74.23
C TYR A 95 -22.12 14.33 -73.12
N GLU A 96 -23.22 15.08 -73.21
CA GLU A 96 -24.28 15.08 -72.20
C GLU A 96 -24.83 13.68 -72.01
N HIS A 97 -25.19 13.00 -73.10
CA HIS A 97 -25.70 11.64 -73.02
C HIS A 97 -24.71 10.68 -72.34
N GLY A 98 -23.43 10.71 -72.74
CA GLY A 98 -22.39 9.86 -72.15
C GLY A 98 -22.05 10.22 -70.69
N TRP A 99 -22.11 11.51 -70.34
CA TRP A 99 -21.88 11.98 -68.98
C TRP A 99 -23.03 11.54 -68.05
N TYR A 100 -24.29 11.72 -68.46
CA TYR A 100 -25.45 11.27 -67.68
C TYR A 100 -25.59 9.75 -67.60
N SER A 101 -25.18 9.01 -68.64
CA SER A 101 -25.19 7.55 -68.61
C SER A 101 -24.05 6.95 -67.77
N SER A 102 -22.98 7.71 -67.50
CA SER A 102 -21.82 7.24 -66.73
C SER A 102 -22.02 7.20 -65.20
N GLY A 103 -23.07 7.81 -64.66
CA GLY A 103 -23.28 7.93 -63.21
C GLY A 103 -22.42 9.00 -62.51
N LEU A 104 -21.49 9.65 -63.21
CA LEU A 104 -20.68 10.76 -62.68
C LEU A 104 -21.48 11.98 -62.17
N PRO A 105 -22.64 12.37 -62.76
CA PRO A 105 -23.42 13.49 -62.24
C PRO A 105 -23.78 13.37 -60.75
N ALA A 106 -24.10 12.16 -60.30
CA ALA A 106 -24.44 11.90 -58.89
C ALA A 106 -23.26 12.16 -57.96
N ILE A 107 -22.02 11.90 -58.41
CA ILE A 107 -20.81 12.21 -57.64
C ILE A 107 -20.53 13.71 -57.67
N THR A 108 -20.73 14.38 -58.80
CA THR A 108 -20.55 15.84 -58.88
C THR A 108 -21.57 16.59 -58.03
N GLU A 109 -22.81 16.13 -57.99
CA GLU A 109 -23.87 16.67 -57.15
C GLU A 109 -23.58 16.42 -55.67
N TRP A 110 -23.17 15.20 -55.30
CA TRP A 110 -22.72 14.89 -53.94
C TRP A 110 -21.51 15.74 -53.51
N LEU A 111 -20.56 15.99 -54.42
CA LEU A 111 -19.39 16.82 -54.10
C LEU A 111 -19.80 18.27 -53.87
N ALA A 112 -20.72 18.79 -54.69
CA ALA A 112 -21.28 20.15 -54.58
C ALA A 112 -22.23 20.33 -53.39
N ASP A 113 -22.80 19.24 -52.87
CA ASP A 113 -23.68 19.26 -51.70
C ASP A 113 -22.94 19.86 -50.47
N GLY A 114 -23.56 20.82 -49.79
CA GLY A 114 -22.93 21.53 -48.66
C GLY A 114 -22.07 22.77 -49.00
N LEU A 115 -21.84 23.10 -50.28
CA LEU A 115 -21.23 24.40 -50.66
C LEU A 115 -22.18 25.59 -50.48
N ASN A 116 -23.50 25.35 -50.54
CA ASN A 116 -24.54 26.39 -50.56
C ASN A 116 -25.25 26.62 -49.21
N GLN A 117 -24.78 26.01 -48.11
CA GLN A 117 -25.41 26.17 -46.79
C GLN A 117 -25.13 27.57 -46.20
N GLN A 118 -26.19 28.28 -45.79
CA GLN A 118 -26.12 29.62 -45.19
C GLN A 118 -25.12 29.71 -44.03
N ALA A 119 -24.41 30.84 -43.97
CA ALA A 119 -23.33 31.17 -43.02
C ALA A 119 -23.69 31.17 -41.52
N SER A 120 -24.93 30.88 -41.12
CA SER A 120 -25.38 30.96 -39.73
C SER A 120 -25.32 29.64 -38.94
N LYS A 121 -25.01 28.51 -39.59
CA LYS A 121 -24.79 27.21 -38.92
C LYS A 121 -23.45 26.61 -39.32
N LEU A 122 -22.81 25.92 -38.37
CA LEU A 122 -21.52 25.24 -38.58
C LEU A 122 -21.62 24.26 -39.76
N LYS A 123 -20.68 24.34 -40.70
CA LYS A 123 -20.65 23.42 -41.85
C LYS A 123 -20.54 21.97 -41.33
N PRO A 124 -21.32 21.00 -41.84
CA PRO A 124 -21.28 19.61 -41.40
C PRO A 124 -19.87 19.01 -41.42
N ALA A 125 -19.12 19.29 -42.47
CA ALA A 125 -17.71 18.94 -42.62
C ALA A 125 -16.81 19.36 -41.44
N VAL A 126 -17.01 20.57 -40.92
CA VAL A 126 -16.26 21.10 -39.78
C VAL A 126 -16.73 20.44 -38.49
N LYS A 127 -18.04 20.21 -38.35
CA LYS A 127 -18.62 19.45 -37.22
C LYS A 127 -18.03 18.03 -37.13
N TYR A 128 -17.94 17.31 -38.25
CA TYR A 128 -17.33 15.98 -38.29
C TYR A 128 -15.84 16.01 -37.99
N LEU A 129 -15.10 17.00 -38.49
CA LEU A 129 -13.69 17.15 -38.14
C LEU A 129 -13.50 17.34 -36.64
N ILE A 130 -14.29 18.23 -36.02
CA ILE A 130 -14.21 18.45 -34.57
C ILE A 130 -14.56 17.15 -33.83
N LEU A 131 -15.64 16.45 -34.21
CA LEU A 131 -16.00 15.18 -33.60
C LEU A 131 -14.89 14.12 -33.73
N SER A 132 -14.27 14.00 -34.91
CA SER A 132 -13.15 13.08 -35.13
C SER A 132 -11.92 13.44 -34.31
N THR A 133 -11.60 14.73 -34.15
CA THR A 133 -10.49 15.15 -33.28
C THR A 133 -10.80 14.88 -31.80
N LEU A 134 -12.05 15.06 -31.37
CA LEU A 134 -12.46 14.75 -29.99
C LEU A 134 -12.40 13.24 -29.72
N ASP A 135 -12.74 12.41 -30.70
CA ASP A 135 -12.63 10.95 -30.63
C ASP A 135 -11.16 10.50 -30.54
N ASP A 136 -10.27 11.10 -31.35
CA ASP A 136 -8.82 10.86 -31.27
C ASP A 136 -8.24 11.29 -29.91
N ILE A 137 -8.66 12.44 -29.38
CA ILE A 137 -8.25 12.91 -28.05
C ILE A 137 -8.73 11.94 -26.96
N GLU A 138 -10.00 11.50 -26.99
CA GLU A 138 -10.54 10.56 -26.01
C GLU A 138 -9.79 9.22 -26.07
N THR A 139 -9.53 8.71 -27.26
CA THR A 139 -8.75 7.48 -27.48
C THR A 139 -7.36 7.61 -26.86
N LYS A 140 -6.64 8.71 -27.13
CA LYS A 140 -5.31 8.96 -26.55
C LYS A 140 -5.33 9.07 -25.03
N ILE A 141 -6.35 9.70 -24.44
CA ILE A 141 -6.49 9.77 -22.98
C ILE A 141 -6.69 8.36 -22.41
N THR A 142 -7.51 7.52 -23.06
CA THR A 142 -7.71 6.14 -22.61
C THR A 142 -6.48 5.26 -22.76
N GLU A 143 -5.69 5.47 -23.83
CA GLU A 143 -4.41 4.79 -24.03
C GLU A 143 -3.40 5.18 -22.94
N GLU A 144 -3.26 6.47 -22.63
CA GLU A 144 -2.37 6.95 -21.58
C GLU A 144 -2.79 6.43 -20.19
N ASP A 145 -4.10 6.39 -19.89
CA ASP A 145 -4.62 5.79 -18.66
C ASP A 145 -4.28 4.29 -18.57
N ALA A 146 -4.41 3.55 -19.68
CA ALA A 146 -4.08 2.13 -19.74
C ALA A 146 -2.57 1.90 -19.57
N GLU A 147 -1.73 2.69 -20.24
CA GLU A 147 -0.28 2.65 -20.09
C GLU A 147 0.14 2.97 -18.65
N ARG A 148 -0.45 3.99 -18.04
CA ARG A 148 -0.14 4.36 -16.66
C ARG A 148 -0.58 3.29 -15.68
N LEU A 149 -1.78 2.73 -15.85
CA LEU A 149 -2.24 1.61 -15.03
C LEU A 149 -1.31 0.41 -15.15
N ASN A 150 -0.83 0.09 -16.37
CA ASN A 150 0.16 -0.95 -16.58
C ASN A 150 1.50 -0.64 -15.88
N GLN A 151 1.96 0.62 -15.90
CA GLN A 151 3.16 1.03 -15.17
C GLN A 151 2.99 0.91 -13.64
N LEU A 152 1.82 1.28 -13.11
CA LEU A 152 1.51 1.15 -11.68
C LEU A 152 1.47 -0.33 -11.27
N VAL A 153 0.86 -1.19 -12.10
CA VAL A 153 0.84 -2.64 -11.87
C VAL A 153 2.25 -3.23 -11.94
N ALA A 154 3.07 -2.81 -12.90
CA ALA A 154 4.44 -3.29 -13.08
C ALA A 154 5.42 -2.79 -12.00
N SER A 155 5.18 -1.61 -11.44
CA SER A 155 5.96 -1.04 -10.33
C SER A 155 5.51 -1.54 -8.96
N THR A 156 4.28 -2.05 -8.86
CA THR A 156 3.76 -2.68 -7.64
C THR A 156 4.43 -4.03 -7.44
N ILE A 157 4.87 -4.29 -6.20
CA ILE A 157 5.47 -5.57 -5.83
C ILE A 157 4.48 -6.72 -6.05
N PRO A 158 4.89 -7.82 -6.70
CA PRO A 158 4.01 -8.95 -6.98
C PRO A 158 3.34 -9.51 -5.72
N GLN A 159 2.06 -9.89 -5.84
CA GLN A 159 1.28 -10.41 -4.71
C GLN A 159 1.89 -11.68 -4.11
N HIS A 160 2.48 -12.56 -4.93
CA HIS A 160 3.14 -13.78 -4.44
C HIS A 160 4.35 -13.47 -3.53
N THR A 161 5.06 -12.36 -3.78
CA THR A 161 6.18 -11.92 -2.93
C THR A 161 5.65 -11.40 -1.60
N ARG A 162 4.55 -10.63 -1.62
CA ARG A 162 3.88 -10.15 -0.39
C ARG A 162 3.38 -11.32 0.46
N THR A 163 2.72 -12.30 -0.14
CA THR A 163 2.25 -13.50 0.58
C THR A 163 3.42 -14.30 1.17
N SER A 164 4.51 -14.48 0.41
CA SER A 164 5.70 -15.18 0.92
C SER A 164 6.32 -14.48 2.14
N ILE A 165 6.35 -13.15 2.14
CA ILE A 165 6.83 -12.37 3.28
C ILE A 165 5.89 -12.50 4.48
N LEU A 166 4.57 -12.45 4.28
CA LEU A 166 3.59 -12.66 5.35
C LEU A 166 3.67 -14.07 5.95
N ASP A 167 3.86 -15.08 5.12
CA ASP A 167 4.06 -16.46 5.60
C ASP A 167 5.33 -16.55 6.45
N SER A 168 6.39 -15.84 6.05
CA SER A 168 7.64 -15.80 6.79
C SER A 168 7.52 -15.03 8.11
N LEU A 169 6.73 -13.95 8.12
CA LEU A 169 6.36 -13.23 9.34
C LEU A 169 5.58 -14.12 10.30
N ARG A 170 4.63 -14.90 9.80
CA ARG A 170 3.87 -15.84 10.61
C ARG A 170 4.75 -16.93 11.21
N ILE A 171 5.63 -17.55 10.42
CA ILE A 171 6.58 -18.56 10.89
C ILE A 171 7.48 -17.96 11.98
N TRP A 172 7.96 -16.74 11.77
CA TRP A 172 8.73 -16.03 12.79
C TRP A 172 7.93 -15.74 14.06
N ALA A 173 6.68 -15.27 13.95
CA ALA A 173 5.85 -14.97 15.11
C ALA A 173 5.55 -16.23 15.93
N GLU A 174 5.23 -17.34 15.27
CA GLU A 174 5.05 -18.65 15.90
C GLU A 174 6.34 -19.10 16.62
N HIS A 175 7.50 -18.93 15.97
CA HIS A 175 8.80 -19.26 16.56
C HIS A 175 9.14 -18.36 17.75
N ALA A 176 8.89 -17.05 17.64
CA ALA A 176 9.19 -16.06 18.67
C ALA A 176 8.32 -16.26 19.93
N HIS A 177 7.04 -16.57 19.76
CA HIS A 177 6.17 -16.92 20.88
C HIS A 177 6.56 -18.24 21.56
N THR A 178 7.04 -19.21 20.78
CA THR A 178 7.56 -20.48 21.30
C THR A 178 8.88 -20.25 22.05
N GLU A 179 9.80 -19.46 21.48
CA GLU A 179 11.05 -19.07 22.14
C GLU A 179 10.78 -18.38 23.47
N LEU A 180 9.89 -17.39 23.50
CA LEU A 180 9.53 -16.67 24.73
C LEU A 180 9.08 -17.62 25.82
N ARG A 181 8.24 -18.60 25.48
CA ARG A 181 7.74 -19.59 26.44
C ARG A 181 8.86 -20.52 26.89
N ASP A 182 9.53 -21.19 25.96
CA ASP A 182 10.46 -22.27 26.24
C ASP A 182 11.73 -21.75 26.91
N GLN A 183 12.25 -20.60 26.48
CA GLN A 183 13.45 -20.01 27.07
C GLN A 183 13.18 -19.45 28.47
N LEU A 184 12.02 -18.83 28.71
CA LEU A 184 11.66 -18.35 30.05
C LEU A 184 11.33 -19.50 30.99
N GLU A 185 10.57 -20.49 30.54
CA GLU A 185 10.30 -21.70 31.34
C GLU A 185 11.61 -22.41 31.68
N GLY A 186 12.51 -22.59 30.70
CA GLY A 186 13.84 -23.15 30.92
C GLY A 186 14.71 -22.32 31.87
N ALA A 187 14.63 -20.98 31.77
CA ALA A 187 15.35 -20.08 32.67
C ALA A 187 14.84 -20.20 34.12
N PHE A 188 13.52 -20.21 34.31
CA PHE A 188 12.88 -20.30 35.62
C PHE A 188 12.97 -21.69 36.25
N ALA A 189 12.93 -22.76 35.44
CA ALA A 189 13.22 -24.11 35.91
C ALA A 189 14.71 -24.34 36.18
N GLY A 190 15.58 -23.46 35.66
CA GLY A 190 17.03 -23.56 35.67
C GLY A 190 17.68 -23.51 37.06
N LYS A 191 18.94 -23.93 37.13
CA LYS A 191 19.72 -23.93 38.37
C LYS A 191 19.99 -22.51 38.90
N ASN A 192 20.19 -21.54 38.00
CA ASN A 192 20.47 -20.14 38.38
C ASN A 192 19.26 -19.49 39.04
N TRP A 193 18.05 -19.69 38.52
CA TRP A 193 16.82 -19.17 39.15
C TRP A 193 16.54 -19.83 40.52
N ARG A 194 16.96 -21.08 40.74
CA ARG A 194 16.90 -21.71 42.08
C ARG A 194 17.96 -21.18 43.05
N LYS A 195 18.96 -20.41 42.61
CA LYS A 195 19.94 -19.77 43.51
C LYS A 195 19.33 -18.60 44.28
N ILE A 196 18.30 -17.97 43.74
CA ILE A 196 17.56 -16.89 44.40
C ILE A 196 16.37 -17.42 45.22
N ALA A 197 16.41 -18.67 45.68
CA ALA A 197 15.40 -19.19 46.61
C ALA A 197 15.46 -18.44 47.95
N TRP A 198 14.32 -18.27 48.62
CA TRP A 198 14.20 -17.48 49.86
C TRP A 198 15.33 -17.72 50.87
N TRP A 199 15.57 -18.99 51.23
CA TRP A 199 16.58 -19.36 52.22
C TRP A 199 18.03 -19.03 51.81
N LYS A 200 18.31 -18.85 50.51
CA LYS A 200 19.64 -18.48 50.01
C LYS A 200 19.88 -16.99 50.02
N LEU A 201 18.83 -16.16 50.08
CA LEU A 201 18.97 -14.69 50.07
C LEU A 201 19.78 -14.19 51.26
N PHE A 202 19.72 -14.87 52.41
CA PHE A 202 20.53 -14.54 53.59
C PHE A 202 22.05 -14.53 53.33
N TRP A 203 22.50 -15.27 52.32
CA TRP A 203 23.92 -15.39 51.96
C TRP A 203 24.26 -14.77 50.61
N ARG A 204 23.25 -14.61 49.74
CA ARG A 204 23.41 -14.29 48.31
C ARG A 204 22.32 -13.33 47.83
N VAL A 205 22.05 -12.28 48.61
CA VAL A 205 21.10 -11.24 48.17
C VAL A 205 21.61 -10.50 46.93
N ASP A 206 22.93 -10.40 46.76
CA ASP A 206 23.57 -9.74 45.62
C ASP A 206 23.49 -10.55 44.31
N ASP A 207 23.16 -11.85 44.37
CA ASP A 207 22.99 -12.69 43.18
C ASP A 207 21.65 -12.37 42.45
N VAL A 208 20.70 -11.67 43.09
CA VAL A 208 19.35 -11.45 42.52
C VAL A 208 19.40 -10.58 41.27
N SER A 209 20.10 -9.45 41.30
CA SER A 209 20.27 -8.59 40.13
C SER A 209 20.98 -9.31 38.99
N MET A 210 22.09 -9.99 39.29
CA MET A 210 22.86 -10.75 38.31
C MET A 210 22.00 -11.84 37.63
N VAL A 211 21.26 -12.62 38.40
CA VAL A 211 20.41 -13.70 37.85
C VAL A 211 19.25 -13.13 37.05
N ALA A 212 18.59 -12.07 37.53
CA ALA A 212 17.49 -11.43 36.81
C ALA A 212 17.96 -10.80 35.49
N SER A 213 19.10 -10.10 35.50
CA SER A 213 19.73 -9.56 34.28
C SER A 213 20.15 -10.67 33.32
N GLU A 214 20.71 -11.78 33.80
CA GLU A 214 21.09 -12.93 32.95
C GLU A 214 19.87 -13.49 32.19
N VAL A 215 18.70 -13.57 32.84
CA VAL A 215 17.46 -14.02 32.18
C VAL A 215 17.06 -13.07 31.06
N LEU A 216 17.03 -11.76 31.32
CA LEU A 216 16.64 -10.76 30.34
C LEU A 216 17.63 -10.62 29.17
N GLU A 217 18.93 -10.70 29.43
CA GLU A 217 19.96 -10.53 28.40
C GLU A 217 20.14 -11.76 27.51
N ARG A 218 20.04 -12.98 28.08
CA ARG A 218 20.42 -14.21 27.37
C ARG A 218 19.25 -15.08 26.95
N ARG A 219 18.10 -14.96 27.61
CA ARG A 219 16.95 -15.87 27.42
C ARG A 219 15.71 -15.16 26.92
N TRP A 220 15.65 -13.84 27.02
CA TRP A 220 14.49 -13.08 26.60
C TRP A 220 14.63 -12.58 25.14
N LEU A 221 13.91 -13.26 24.23
CA LEU A 221 13.70 -12.88 22.83
C LEU A 221 14.99 -12.59 22.03
N VAL A 222 16.03 -13.41 22.21
CA VAL A 222 17.32 -13.18 21.55
C VAL A 222 17.30 -13.65 20.10
N ASP A 223 16.66 -14.79 19.83
CA ASP A 223 16.55 -15.33 18.47
C ASP A 223 15.41 -14.65 17.70
N ALA A 224 14.32 -14.29 18.37
CA ALA A 224 13.24 -13.46 17.81
C ALA A 224 13.77 -12.12 17.29
N GLU A 225 14.68 -11.47 18.01
CA GLU A 225 15.34 -10.24 17.56
C GLU A 225 16.17 -10.47 16.28
N LYS A 226 16.94 -11.55 16.19
CA LYS A 226 17.65 -11.89 14.94
C LYS A 226 16.69 -12.18 13.80
N GLY A 227 15.56 -12.83 14.12
CA GLY A 227 14.51 -13.12 13.15
C GLY A 227 13.82 -11.85 12.62
N SER A 228 13.60 -10.83 13.46
CA SER A 228 13.03 -9.55 13.00
C SER A 228 14.01 -8.80 12.08
N ILE A 229 15.32 -8.87 12.37
CA ILE A 229 16.37 -8.35 11.48
C ILE A 229 16.34 -9.07 10.13
N TYR A 230 16.22 -10.40 10.13
CA TYR A 230 16.13 -11.20 8.91
C TYR A 230 14.89 -10.84 8.06
N ILE A 231 13.71 -10.73 8.68
CA ILE A 231 12.50 -10.33 7.96
C ILE A 231 12.66 -8.93 7.38
N THR A 232 13.25 -8.00 8.14
CA THR A 232 13.52 -6.66 7.64
C THR A 232 14.43 -6.67 6.42
N GLY A 233 15.48 -7.51 6.42
CA GLY A 233 16.33 -7.71 5.23
C GLY A 233 15.54 -8.20 4.02
N ARG A 234 14.56 -9.09 4.22
CA ARG A 234 13.67 -9.55 3.14
C ARG A 234 12.68 -8.48 2.67
N LEU A 235 12.23 -7.60 3.56
CA LEU A 235 11.44 -6.42 3.17
C LEU A 235 12.26 -5.48 2.28
N GLU A 236 13.54 -5.28 2.62
CA GLU A 236 14.47 -4.45 1.85
C GLU A 236 14.78 -5.07 0.48
N GLU A 237 15.03 -6.38 0.42
CA GLU A 237 15.20 -7.12 -0.83
C GLU A 237 13.97 -7.00 -1.74
N ALA A 238 12.76 -7.06 -1.16
CA ALA A 238 11.52 -6.88 -1.89
C ALA A 238 11.27 -5.42 -2.34
N GLY A 239 12.06 -4.46 -1.86
CA GLY A 239 11.92 -3.05 -2.19
C GLY A 239 10.70 -2.37 -1.56
N LEU A 240 10.18 -2.92 -0.45
CA LEU A 240 8.98 -2.39 0.23
C LEU A 240 9.21 -1.00 0.85
N PHE A 241 10.47 -0.64 1.12
CA PHE A 241 10.84 0.66 1.69
C PHE A 241 10.97 1.81 0.67
N LYS A 242 10.67 1.60 -0.61
CA LYS A 242 10.71 2.69 -1.61
C LYS A 242 9.61 3.71 -1.29
N GLY A 243 10.01 4.93 -0.91
CA GLY A 243 9.10 6.03 -0.57
C GLY A 243 8.57 6.02 0.87
N GLN A 244 9.01 5.09 1.72
CA GLN A 244 8.59 5.00 3.13
C GLN A 244 9.78 5.13 4.09
N THR A 245 9.53 5.69 5.28
CA THR A 245 10.48 5.72 6.38
C THR A 245 10.78 4.31 6.89
N ARG A 246 12.05 4.04 7.21
CA ARG A 246 12.46 2.72 7.71
C ARG A 246 11.91 2.48 9.13
N PRO A 247 11.62 1.22 9.51
CA PRO A 247 11.04 0.86 10.80
C PRO A 247 11.69 1.55 11.99
N GLY A 248 13.01 1.49 12.14
CA GLY A 248 13.67 2.09 13.31
C GLY A 248 13.81 3.60 13.28
N GLU A 249 13.37 4.26 12.20
CA GLU A 249 13.16 5.71 12.14
C GLU A 249 11.73 6.08 12.61
N GLU A 250 10.74 5.23 12.34
CA GLU A 250 9.32 5.41 12.75
C GLU A 250 9.02 5.08 14.21
N VAL A 251 9.79 4.18 14.84
CA VAL A 251 9.64 3.86 16.28
C VAL A 251 9.86 5.09 17.17
N LEU A 252 10.46 6.16 16.64
CA LEU A 252 10.64 7.42 17.36
C LEU A 252 9.45 8.39 17.25
N THR A 253 8.47 8.15 16.39
CA THR A 253 7.44 9.14 16.05
C THR A 253 5.99 8.68 16.23
N LYS A 254 5.70 7.37 16.24
CA LYS A 254 4.30 6.87 16.37
C LYS A 254 4.08 5.99 17.60
N SER A 255 3.56 6.63 18.65
CA SER A 255 2.92 5.96 19.81
C SER A 255 1.49 5.54 19.43
N PRO A 256 1.04 4.29 19.65
CA PRO A 256 -0.31 3.89 19.24
C PRO A 256 -1.39 4.50 20.15
N GLU A 257 -2.45 5.06 19.55
CA GLU A 257 -3.46 5.90 20.21
C GLU A 257 -4.62 5.17 20.93
N LYS A 258 -4.64 3.84 21.07
CA LYS A 258 -5.85 3.15 21.61
C LYS A 258 -5.72 2.66 23.06
N PRO A 259 -6.56 3.16 24.00
CA PRO A 259 -6.55 2.74 25.40
C PRO A 259 -7.30 1.42 25.59
N LEU A 260 -6.70 0.47 26.32
CA LEU A 260 -7.42 -0.61 26.99
C LEU A 260 -7.34 -0.35 28.50
N GLN A 261 -8.27 0.47 28.98
CA GLN A 261 -8.65 0.48 30.39
C GLN A 261 -9.65 -0.68 30.53
N ASP A 262 -9.20 -1.83 31.04
CA ASP A 262 -10.05 -2.85 31.70
C ASP A 262 -9.19 -4.08 32.01
N ALA A 263 -8.37 -3.96 33.05
CA ALA A 263 -7.86 -5.11 33.80
C ALA A 263 -7.49 -4.62 35.19
N GLY A 264 -8.47 -4.63 36.09
CA GLY A 264 -8.25 -4.30 37.49
C GLY A 264 -7.28 -5.29 38.13
N PHE A 265 -6.04 -4.86 38.35
CA PHE A 265 -5.10 -5.54 39.24
C PHE A 265 -4.47 -4.50 40.17
N THR A 266 -4.91 -4.52 41.42
CA THR A 266 -4.25 -3.88 42.54
C THR A 266 -3.24 -4.86 43.12
N SER A 267 -1.97 -4.72 42.74
CA SER A 267 -0.83 -5.38 43.40
C SER A 267 0.29 -4.35 43.61
N PRO A 268 1.17 -4.53 44.60
CA PRO A 268 2.10 -3.49 45.06
C PRO A 268 3.34 -3.31 44.18
N VAL A 269 3.42 -3.98 43.03
CA VAL A 269 4.39 -3.67 41.98
C VAL A 269 3.64 -2.85 40.93
N SER A 270 4.08 -1.61 40.75
CA SER A 270 3.41 -0.64 39.87
C SER A 270 3.23 -1.24 38.47
N PRO A 271 2.01 -1.27 37.90
CA PRO A 271 1.80 -1.83 36.58
C PRO A 271 2.50 -0.97 35.51
N PHE A 272 3.43 -1.57 34.77
CA PHE A 272 4.08 -0.95 33.62
C PHE A 272 3.02 -0.56 32.57
N LYS A 273 2.88 0.76 32.31
CA LYS A 273 1.94 1.31 31.34
C LYS A 273 2.68 1.60 30.04
N TRP A 274 2.38 0.81 29.01
CA TRP A 274 2.83 0.96 27.62
C TRP A 274 2.68 2.39 27.03
N ARG A 275 1.83 3.24 27.61
CA ARG A 275 1.56 4.61 27.18
C ARG A 275 2.78 5.54 27.29
N GLU A 276 3.78 5.16 28.06
CA GLU A 276 4.89 6.04 28.41
C GLU A 276 6.14 5.85 27.56
N VAL A 277 6.21 4.93 26.59
CA VAL A 277 7.47 4.69 25.82
C VAL A 277 7.93 5.93 25.01
N ALA A 278 6.99 6.72 24.48
CA ALA A 278 7.30 7.96 23.75
C ALA A 278 7.63 9.14 24.69
N GLN A 279 7.01 9.23 25.87
CA GLN A 279 7.34 10.22 26.91
C GLN A 279 8.62 9.84 27.68
N TYR A 280 8.92 8.55 27.81
CA TYR A 280 10.14 8.01 28.43
C TYR A 280 11.37 8.43 27.67
N LYS A 281 11.35 8.60 26.34
CA LYS A 281 12.54 9.02 25.61
C LYS A 281 13.03 10.41 26.01
N ALA A 282 12.13 11.33 26.39
CA ALA A 282 12.50 12.65 26.88
C ALA A 282 13.05 12.60 28.32
N ALA A 283 12.47 11.74 29.18
CA ALA A 283 12.92 11.56 30.56
C ALA A 283 14.19 10.67 30.70
N LEU A 284 14.38 9.70 29.81
CA LEU A 284 15.53 8.78 29.78
C LEU A 284 16.83 9.44 29.30
N VAL A 285 16.73 10.56 28.57
CA VAL A 285 17.87 11.36 28.12
C VAL A 285 18.36 12.32 29.23
N GLU A 286 17.51 12.71 30.18
CA GLU A 286 17.90 13.61 31.29
C GLU A 286 18.68 12.89 32.41
N ASP A 287 18.40 11.61 32.71
CA ASP A 287 18.99 10.90 33.86
C ASP A 287 20.29 10.12 33.56
N GLY A 288 20.87 10.25 32.36
CA GLY A 288 22.27 9.90 32.10
C GLY A 288 22.73 8.43 32.12
N GLU A 289 21.89 7.44 32.44
CA GLU A 289 22.36 6.03 32.61
C GLU A 289 21.76 4.97 31.67
N VAL A 290 20.78 5.28 30.82
CA VAL A 290 20.17 4.27 29.93
C VAL A 290 20.69 4.41 28.52
N HIS A 291 21.58 3.49 28.11
CA HIS A 291 22.00 3.37 26.72
C HIS A 291 20.88 2.74 25.90
N ILE A 292 19.90 3.56 25.48
CA ILE A 292 18.94 3.15 24.46
C ILE A 292 19.74 2.83 23.20
N PRO A 293 19.57 1.63 22.59
CA PRO A 293 20.28 1.31 21.36
C PRO A 293 20.04 2.36 20.28
N ASP A 294 21.09 2.75 19.57
CA ASP A 294 20.99 3.68 18.44
C ASP A 294 19.95 3.20 17.43
N PRO A 295 19.20 4.11 16.78
CA PRO A 295 18.21 3.73 15.78
C PRO A 295 18.88 2.90 14.67
N ARG A 296 18.28 1.74 14.38
CA ARG A 296 18.72 0.81 13.34
C ARG A 296 17.68 0.75 12.23
N PRO A 297 18.01 0.26 11.02
CA PRO A 297 17.02 0.16 9.94
C PRO A 297 15.93 -0.91 10.15
N TRP A 298 15.95 -1.66 11.26
CA TRP A 298 15.00 -2.72 11.61
C TRP A 298 14.19 -2.39 12.87
N PRO A 299 13.10 -3.13 13.15
CA PRO A 299 12.27 -2.93 14.34
C PRO A 299 13.08 -3.07 15.64
N MET A 300 13.00 -2.07 16.53
CA MET A 300 13.83 -1.97 17.74
C MET A 300 13.07 -2.27 19.04
N GLN A 301 11.84 -2.77 18.99
CA GLN A 301 10.97 -2.86 20.17
C GLN A 301 11.44 -3.92 21.15
N ILE A 302 11.95 -5.04 20.66
CA ILE A 302 12.53 -6.09 21.50
C ILE A 302 13.76 -5.54 22.27
N PRO A 303 14.82 -5.01 21.62
CA PRO A 303 15.98 -4.53 22.35
C PRO A 303 15.69 -3.31 23.25
N ILE A 304 14.78 -2.41 22.84
CA ILE A 304 14.32 -1.30 23.70
C ILE A 304 13.61 -1.84 24.93
N MET A 305 12.65 -2.75 24.77
CA MET A 305 11.90 -3.31 25.89
C MET A 305 12.81 -4.08 26.84
N ARG A 306 13.80 -4.82 26.32
CA ARG A 306 14.80 -5.48 27.16
C ARG A 306 15.56 -4.48 28.05
N ALA A 307 16.02 -3.37 27.46
CA ALA A 307 16.72 -2.32 28.21
C ALA A 307 15.82 -1.68 29.28
N LEU A 308 14.54 -1.47 28.97
CA LEU A 308 13.55 -0.97 29.93
C LEU A 308 13.32 -1.95 31.08
N LEU A 309 13.07 -3.23 30.78
CA LEU A 309 12.88 -4.27 31.79
C LEU A 309 14.09 -4.41 32.72
N LEU A 310 15.31 -4.33 32.18
CA LEU A 310 16.55 -4.34 32.95
C LEU A 310 16.63 -3.17 33.94
N LYS A 311 16.21 -1.98 33.51
CA LYS A 311 16.24 -0.78 34.36
C LYS A 311 15.12 -0.76 35.39
N ASP A 312 13.91 -1.09 34.98
CA ASP A 312 12.70 -0.80 35.76
C ASP A 312 12.33 -1.95 36.68
N THR A 313 12.65 -3.21 36.34
CA THR A 313 12.20 -4.38 37.11
C THR A 313 13.29 -5.01 37.97
N VAL A 314 14.56 -4.97 37.53
CA VAL A 314 15.66 -5.64 38.24
C VAL A 314 16.03 -4.94 39.55
N PRO A 315 16.22 -3.60 39.60
CA PRO A 315 16.56 -2.92 40.85
C PRO A 315 15.46 -3.01 41.92
N PRO A 316 14.15 -2.87 41.61
CA PRO A 316 13.10 -3.10 42.61
C PRO A 316 13.07 -4.52 43.15
N LEU A 317 13.32 -5.53 42.32
CA LEU A 317 13.41 -6.93 42.77
C LEU A 317 14.59 -7.13 43.74
N GLN A 318 15.73 -6.51 43.45
CA GLN A 318 16.90 -6.49 44.33
C GLN A 318 16.60 -5.80 45.67
N ALA A 319 16.00 -4.60 45.62
CA ALA A 319 15.65 -3.83 46.80
C ALA A 319 14.63 -4.57 47.68
N LEU A 320 13.65 -5.25 47.06
CA LEU A 320 12.69 -6.09 47.75
C LEU A 320 13.41 -7.24 48.46
N ALA A 321 14.30 -7.96 47.78
CA ALA A 321 15.09 -9.04 48.39
C ALA A 321 15.88 -8.56 49.61
N GLN A 322 16.59 -7.43 49.49
CA GLN A 322 17.35 -6.81 50.58
C GLN A 322 16.44 -6.40 51.74
N SER A 323 15.29 -5.78 51.45
CA SER A 323 14.32 -5.35 52.45
C SER A 323 13.73 -6.53 53.23
N LEU A 324 13.46 -7.66 52.58
CA LEU A 324 12.93 -8.86 53.22
C LEU A 324 13.96 -9.49 54.15
N VAL A 325 15.22 -9.58 53.73
CA VAL A 325 16.32 -10.09 54.57
C VAL A 325 16.46 -9.23 55.83
N ILE A 326 16.57 -7.91 55.68
CA ILE A 326 16.66 -6.98 56.82
C ILE A 326 15.44 -7.09 57.74
N SER A 327 14.24 -7.19 57.16
CA SER A 327 12.99 -7.33 57.92
C SER A 327 12.93 -8.63 58.72
N THR A 328 13.47 -9.72 58.19
CA THR A 328 13.56 -10.98 58.95
C THR A 328 14.61 -10.91 60.06
N LEU A 329 15.78 -10.32 59.81
CA LEU A 329 16.80 -10.15 60.84
C LEU A 329 16.28 -9.26 61.98
N SER A 330 15.56 -8.19 61.68
CA SER A 330 14.98 -7.31 62.69
C SER A 330 13.85 -7.97 63.48
N THR A 331 12.95 -8.72 62.81
CA THR A 331 11.88 -9.43 63.50
C THR A 331 12.42 -10.56 64.37
N ALA A 332 13.44 -11.28 63.88
CA ALA A 332 14.11 -12.33 64.64
C ALA A 332 14.87 -11.78 65.86
N SER A 333 15.57 -10.65 65.71
CA SER A 333 16.30 -10.01 66.82
C SER A 333 15.35 -9.45 67.87
N LEU A 334 14.25 -8.79 67.47
CA LEU A 334 13.21 -8.32 68.37
C LEU A 334 12.52 -9.49 69.10
N SER A 335 12.21 -10.58 68.40
CA SER A 335 11.59 -11.77 69.00
C SER A 335 12.53 -12.43 70.01
N SER A 336 13.83 -12.46 69.71
CA SER A 336 14.86 -13.01 70.61
C SER A 336 15.07 -12.13 71.84
N ALA A 337 15.14 -10.80 71.66
CA ALA A 337 15.26 -9.85 72.76
C ALA A 337 14.04 -9.90 73.68
N LEU A 338 12.83 -9.99 73.10
CA LEU A 338 11.58 -10.13 73.84
C LEU A 338 11.55 -11.44 74.63
N SER A 339 12.00 -12.55 74.06
CA SER A 339 12.13 -13.83 74.77
C SER A 339 13.08 -13.74 75.97
N ALA A 340 14.24 -13.09 75.80
CA ALA A 340 15.19 -12.87 76.90
C ALA A 340 14.59 -11.96 77.99
N LEU A 341 13.88 -10.90 77.60
CA LEU A 341 13.18 -10.03 78.55
C LEU A 341 12.09 -10.78 79.31
N ILE A 342 11.28 -11.62 78.65
CA ILE A 342 10.25 -12.45 79.31
C ILE A 342 10.90 -13.38 80.34
N TYR A 343 12.00 -14.05 79.98
CA TYR A 343 12.73 -14.93 80.88
C TYR A 343 13.24 -14.20 82.14
N LEU A 344 13.75 -12.98 81.98
CA LEU A 344 14.27 -12.18 83.10
C LEU A 344 13.17 -11.50 83.94
N SER A 345 12.02 -11.17 83.33
CA SER A 345 10.99 -10.35 83.96
C SER A 345 9.87 -11.15 84.64
N VAL A 346 9.64 -12.40 84.25
CA VAL A 346 8.53 -13.22 84.76
C VAL A 346 9.06 -14.46 85.48
N PRO A 347 9.13 -14.46 86.83
CA PRO A 347 9.70 -15.56 87.61
C PRO A 347 8.93 -16.90 87.48
N SER A 348 7.69 -16.86 87.02
CA SER A 348 6.81 -18.03 86.89
C SER A 348 6.92 -18.73 85.53
N LEU A 349 7.64 -18.16 84.55
CA LEU A 349 7.80 -18.75 83.22
C LEU A 349 9.09 -19.57 83.15
N SER A 350 8.98 -20.76 82.58
CA SER A 350 10.13 -21.63 82.35
C SER A 350 10.99 -21.15 81.16
N VAL A 351 12.24 -21.64 81.09
CA VAL A 351 13.14 -21.43 79.94
C VAL A 351 12.49 -21.90 78.64
N VAL A 352 11.70 -22.98 78.69
CA VAL A 352 11.04 -23.56 77.51
C VAL A 352 9.91 -22.65 77.01
N GLU A 353 9.08 -22.11 77.92
CA GLU A 353 7.95 -21.25 77.57
C GLU A 353 8.42 -19.88 77.05
N SER A 354 9.46 -19.32 77.65
CA SER A 354 10.09 -18.07 77.17
C SER A 354 10.78 -18.25 75.81
N ALA A 355 11.48 -19.38 75.59
CA ALA A 355 12.10 -19.70 74.30
C ALA A 355 11.08 -19.93 73.17
N ALA A 356 9.88 -20.45 73.49
CA ALA A 356 8.82 -20.66 72.51
C ALA A 356 8.42 -19.37 71.78
N VAL A 357 8.47 -18.22 72.46
CA VAL A 357 8.15 -16.90 71.87
C VAL A 357 9.17 -16.50 70.81
N ALA A 358 10.47 -16.71 71.06
CA ALA A 358 11.52 -16.46 70.07
C ALA A 358 11.35 -17.38 68.85
N ILE A 359 11.17 -18.68 69.08
CA ILE A 359 11.01 -19.68 68.01
C ILE A 359 9.79 -19.32 67.14
N PHE A 360 8.67 -18.97 67.77
CA PHE A 360 7.46 -18.59 67.05
C PHE A 360 7.68 -17.33 66.19
N GLY A 361 8.30 -16.29 66.74
CA GLY A 361 8.60 -15.07 65.99
C GLY A 361 9.53 -15.29 64.79
N VAL A 362 10.54 -16.14 64.96
CA VAL A 362 11.46 -16.53 63.87
C VAL A 362 10.73 -17.32 62.78
N VAL A 363 9.99 -18.37 63.15
CA VAL A 363 9.27 -19.21 62.18
C VAL A 363 8.19 -18.42 61.45
N TRP A 364 7.44 -17.58 62.17
CA TRP A 364 6.39 -16.74 61.60
C TRP A 364 6.97 -15.70 60.63
N SER A 365 8.06 -15.01 61.00
CA SER A 365 8.71 -14.04 60.13
C SER A 365 9.32 -14.68 58.89
N MET A 366 10.00 -15.83 59.02
CA MET A 366 10.52 -16.58 57.88
C MET A 366 9.43 -17.01 56.92
N ARG A 367 8.32 -17.59 57.42
CA ARG A 367 7.20 -18.02 56.58
C ARG A 367 6.56 -16.84 55.86
N ARG A 368 6.30 -15.74 56.56
CA ARG A 368 5.69 -14.53 55.98
C ARG A 368 6.56 -13.94 54.87
N MET A 369 7.86 -13.84 55.08
CA MET A 369 8.76 -13.25 54.09
C MET A 369 9.07 -14.22 52.94
N GLN A 370 9.07 -15.53 53.18
CA GLN A 370 9.12 -16.54 52.12
C GLN A 370 7.96 -16.38 51.15
N VAL A 371 6.73 -16.30 51.66
CA VAL A 371 5.53 -16.13 50.82
C VAL A 371 5.62 -14.86 50.00
N ARG A 372 6.00 -13.73 50.61
CA ARG A 372 6.20 -12.46 49.90
C ARG A 372 7.26 -12.53 48.81
N TRP A 373 8.33 -13.28 49.04
CA TRP A 373 9.40 -13.45 48.05
C TRP A 373 8.96 -14.33 46.88
N GLU A 374 8.24 -15.42 47.15
CA GLU A 374 7.71 -16.31 46.13
C GLU A 374 6.66 -15.57 45.27
N GLU A 375 5.75 -14.82 45.89
CA GLU A 375 4.80 -13.94 45.20
C GLU A 375 5.50 -12.91 44.31
N ALA A 376 6.55 -12.24 44.80
CA ALA A 376 7.31 -11.28 44.01
C ALA A 376 8.01 -11.92 42.81
N ARG A 377 8.54 -13.14 42.97
CA ARG A 377 9.15 -13.89 41.86
C ARG A 377 8.12 -14.28 40.82
N GLU A 378 6.98 -14.82 41.22
CA GLU A 378 5.90 -15.19 40.30
C GLU A 378 5.33 -13.98 39.57
N ALA A 379 5.14 -12.85 40.27
CA ALA A 379 4.69 -11.60 39.67
C ALA A 379 5.68 -11.10 38.59
N TRP A 380 6.98 -11.10 38.90
CA TRP A 380 8.02 -10.68 37.96
C TRP A 380 8.12 -11.61 36.74
N GLN A 381 7.95 -12.93 36.94
CA GLN A 381 7.88 -13.89 35.83
C GLN A 381 6.69 -13.60 34.91
N GLY A 382 5.52 -13.31 35.49
CA GLY A 382 4.33 -12.93 34.75
C GLY A 382 4.55 -11.64 33.95
N GLU A 383 5.10 -10.61 34.59
CA GLU A 383 5.36 -9.30 33.98
C GLU A 383 6.27 -9.42 32.74
N ILE A 384 7.42 -10.08 32.85
CA ILE A 384 8.36 -10.26 31.73
C ILE A 384 7.75 -11.06 30.59
N THR A 385 6.90 -12.04 30.92
CA THR A 385 6.21 -12.84 29.90
C THR A 385 5.19 -12.00 29.15
N GLU A 386 4.40 -11.19 29.84
CA GLU A 386 3.41 -10.31 29.20
C GLU A 386 4.07 -9.19 28.39
N GLU A 387 5.12 -8.55 28.92
CA GLU A 387 5.86 -7.53 28.17
C GLU A 387 6.56 -8.12 26.94
N GLY A 388 7.05 -9.37 27.03
CA GLY A 388 7.54 -10.12 25.87
C GLY A 388 6.48 -10.31 24.79
N ARG A 389 5.27 -10.73 25.17
CA ARG A 389 4.16 -10.91 24.20
C ARG A 389 3.76 -9.60 23.55
N LYS A 390 3.73 -8.50 24.31
CA LYS A 390 3.42 -7.16 23.79
C LYS A 390 4.48 -6.69 22.78
N ALA A 391 5.77 -6.85 23.11
CA ALA A 391 6.87 -6.47 22.22
C ALA A 391 6.85 -7.26 20.91
N LEU A 392 6.56 -8.56 20.96
CA LEU A 392 6.40 -9.40 19.77
C LEU A 392 5.24 -8.95 18.90
N LYS A 393 4.06 -8.76 19.49
CA LYS A 393 2.87 -8.34 18.77
C LYS A 393 3.06 -6.99 18.09
N TYR A 394 3.67 -6.03 18.76
CA TYR A 394 3.97 -4.74 18.15
C TYR A 394 4.91 -4.88 16.95
N THR A 395 5.95 -5.71 17.08
CA THR A 395 6.90 -5.96 15.98
C THR A 395 6.20 -6.60 14.79
N GLU A 396 5.31 -7.57 15.04
CA GLU A 396 4.49 -8.22 14.02
C GLU A 396 3.57 -7.23 13.32
N ASP A 397 2.80 -6.44 14.08
CA ASP A 397 1.86 -5.45 13.55
C ASP A 397 2.58 -4.41 12.67
N LEU A 398 3.75 -3.93 13.11
CA LEU A 398 4.56 -2.98 12.35
C LEU A 398 5.05 -3.57 11.03
N VAL A 399 5.58 -4.79 11.05
CA VAL A 399 6.05 -5.46 9.83
C VAL A 399 4.88 -5.76 8.88
N ALA A 400 3.74 -6.20 9.42
CA ALA A 400 2.53 -6.45 8.64
C ALA A 400 1.99 -5.17 8.00
N GLU A 401 2.07 -4.03 8.69
CA GLU A 401 1.69 -2.72 8.15
C GLU A 401 2.59 -2.31 6.98
N ILE A 402 3.90 -2.49 7.09
CA ILE A 402 4.86 -2.23 6.01
C ILE A 402 4.58 -3.11 4.80
N VAL A 403 4.24 -4.38 4.98
CA VAL A 403 3.93 -5.26 3.84
C VAL A 403 2.62 -4.84 3.14
N LYS A 404 1.66 -4.30 3.89
CA LYS A 404 0.39 -3.82 3.34
C LYS A 404 0.56 -2.53 2.55
N THR A 405 1.22 -1.55 3.15
CA THR A 405 1.34 -0.18 2.63
C THR A 405 2.55 0.02 1.72
N GLY A 406 3.62 -0.75 1.93
CA GLY A 406 4.88 -0.62 1.23
C GLY A 406 4.84 -1.03 -0.24
N GLY A 407 5.77 -0.47 -1.01
CA GLY A 407 5.92 -0.73 -2.44
C GLY A 407 4.70 -0.35 -3.29
N GLN A 408 3.87 0.58 -2.79
CA GLN A 408 2.92 1.28 -3.64
C GLN A 408 3.66 2.37 -4.43
N PRO A 409 3.42 2.49 -5.74
CA PRO A 409 3.98 3.58 -6.53
C PRO A 409 3.46 4.93 -6.03
N ASP A 410 4.29 5.97 -6.15
CA ASP A 410 3.89 7.35 -5.88
C ASP A 410 2.65 7.69 -6.73
N GLU A 411 1.57 8.13 -6.09
CA GLU A 411 0.36 8.54 -6.81
C GLU A 411 0.69 9.78 -7.65
N ASP A 412 0.54 9.67 -8.98
CA ASP A 412 0.68 10.79 -9.91
C ASP A 412 -0.58 11.66 -9.89
N VAL A 413 -0.76 12.38 -8.78
CA VAL A 413 -1.92 13.24 -8.54
C VAL A 413 -2.07 14.30 -9.64
N ASP A 414 -0.94 14.88 -10.07
CA ASP A 414 -0.90 15.91 -11.12
C ASP A 414 -1.32 15.36 -12.49
N GLY A 415 -0.87 14.15 -12.86
CA GLY A 415 -1.24 13.52 -14.12
C GLY A 415 -2.71 13.10 -14.16
N VAL A 416 -3.26 12.59 -13.05
CA VAL A 416 -4.69 12.25 -12.94
C VAL A 416 -5.56 13.50 -13.11
N GLU A 417 -5.18 14.61 -12.49
CA GLU A 417 -5.93 15.86 -12.57
C GLU A 417 -5.93 16.43 -14.00
N ARG A 418 -4.79 16.43 -14.70
CA ARG A 418 -4.70 16.87 -16.09
C ARG A 418 -5.56 16.03 -17.04
N ARG A 419 -5.60 14.70 -16.87
CA ARG A 419 -6.44 13.82 -17.70
C ARG A 419 -7.93 14.00 -17.40
N ARG A 420 -8.29 14.31 -16.15
CA ARG A 420 -9.65 14.70 -15.76
C ARG A 420 -10.08 16.01 -16.44
N GLU A 421 -9.25 17.05 -16.36
CA GLU A 421 -9.49 18.34 -17.02
C GLU A 421 -9.65 18.18 -18.54
N ALA A 422 -8.83 17.32 -19.17
CA ALA A 422 -8.92 17.03 -20.60
C ALA A 422 -10.26 16.38 -20.98
N ARG A 423 -10.75 15.41 -20.20
CA ARG A 423 -12.08 14.80 -20.40
C ARG A 423 -13.21 15.82 -20.24
N GLU A 424 -13.14 16.66 -19.22
CA GLU A 424 -14.12 17.73 -19.00
C GLU A 424 -14.12 18.75 -20.14
N ALA A 425 -12.97 19.06 -20.72
CA ALA A 425 -12.87 19.90 -21.93
C ALA A 425 -13.53 19.22 -23.15
N VAL A 426 -13.24 17.94 -23.41
CA VAL A 426 -13.86 17.17 -24.51
C VAL A 426 -15.39 17.14 -24.36
N GLN A 427 -15.89 16.87 -23.16
CA GLN A 427 -17.31 16.80 -22.86
C GLN A 427 -18.02 18.14 -23.10
N ARG A 428 -17.43 19.26 -22.63
CA ARG A 428 -17.96 20.60 -22.88
C ARG A 428 -18.07 20.93 -24.36
N VAL A 429 -17.07 20.56 -25.17
CA VAL A 429 -17.12 20.78 -26.62
C VAL A 429 -18.22 19.93 -27.27
N ARG A 430 -18.41 18.67 -26.83
CA ARG A 430 -19.50 17.81 -27.32
C ARG A 430 -20.87 18.40 -27.01
N GLU A 431 -21.08 18.90 -25.79
CA GLU A 431 -22.34 19.54 -25.39
C GLU A 431 -22.63 20.79 -26.22
N LEU A 432 -21.64 21.65 -26.41
CA LEU A 432 -21.77 22.83 -27.27
C LEU A 432 -22.10 22.46 -28.73
N LEU A 433 -21.52 21.39 -29.26
CA LEU A 433 -21.81 20.87 -30.60
C LEU A 433 -23.20 20.22 -30.75
N GLN A 434 -23.83 19.80 -29.65
CA GLN A 434 -25.21 19.31 -29.66
C GLN A 434 -26.22 20.47 -29.70
N HIS A 435 -25.85 21.62 -29.14
CA HIS A 435 -26.65 22.84 -29.15
C HIS A 435 -26.49 23.71 -30.41
N LEU A 436 -25.56 23.34 -31.31
CA LEU A 436 -25.28 23.97 -32.61
C LEU A 436 -25.73 23.09 -33.78
#